data_AF-A0A931EER3-F1
#
_entry.id   AF-A0A931EER3-F1
#
_cell.length_a   1.000
_cell.length_b   1.000
_cell.length_c   1.000
_cell.angle_alpha   90.00
_cell.angle_beta   90.00
_cell.angle_gamma   90.00
#
_symmetry.space_group_name_H-M   'P 1'
#
loop_
_entity.id
_entity.type
_entity.pdbx_description
1 polymer ?
#
loop_
_entity_poly.entity_id
_entity_poly.type
_entity_poly.pdbx_seq_one_letter_code
_entity_poly.pdbx_strand_id
1 'polypeptide(L)'
;MATNEHTPEQGLRVHHLANLGGLIAIAGLDREPPDFLLGALISVAHEAASLTAEQRAQVASLGRQKLEERATSKRAWRSWSRAHDLHSVMLSSKQIHEILEAFGARAPEESGALVVALTALLKETGDGAA
;
A
#
# COMPACT_ATOMS: atom_id res chain seq x y z
N MET A 1 -29.09 7.87 15.32
CA MET A 1 -27.89 7.41 14.60
C MET A 1 -26.73 7.54 15.57
N ALA A 2 -26.25 6.42 16.12
CA ALA A 2 -25.17 6.45 17.11
C ALA A 2 -23.84 6.72 16.39
N THR A 3 -23.20 7.83 16.72
CA THR A 3 -21.82 8.12 16.32
C THR A 3 -20.91 7.12 17.04
N ASN A 4 -20.39 6.15 16.27
CA ASN A 4 -19.34 5.23 16.73
C ASN A 4 -18.02 6.01 16.88
N GLU A 5 -17.97 6.94 17.82
CA GLU A 5 -16.72 7.59 18.21
C GLU A 5 -16.00 6.65 19.17
N HIS A 6 -15.11 5.84 18.59
CA HIS A 6 -14.19 5.02 19.37
C HIS A 6 -13.39 5.91 20.33
N THR A 7 -13.31 5.50 21.60
CA THR A 7 -12.46 6.22 22.55
C THR A 7 -10.99 6.09 22.13
N PRO A 8 -10.13 7.05 22.49
CA PRO A 8 -8.69 6.98 22.16
C PRO A 8 -8.03 5.65 22.55
N GLU A 9 -8.44 5.07 23.69
CA GLU A 9 -7.96 3.79 24.18
C GLU A 9 -8.45 2.60 23.33
N GLN A 10 -9.68 2.64 22.83
CA GLN A 10 -10.21 1.66 21.89
C GLN A 10 -9.48 1.73 20.55
N GLY A 11 -9.18 2.94 20.07
CA GLY A 11 -8.35 3.15 18.88
C GLY A 11 -6.95 2.55 19.03
N LEU A 12 -6.33 2.75 20.20
CA LEU A 12 -5.01 2.17 20.51
C LEU A 12 -5.05 0.63 20.52
N ARG A 13 -6.06 0.03 21.16
CA ARG A 13 -6.23 -1.42 21.21
C ARG A 13 -6.43 -2.04 19.83
N VAL A 14 -7.25 -1.43 18.98
CA VAL A 14 -7.47 -1.88 17.59
C VAL A 14 -6.18 -1.79 16.79
N HIS A 15 -5.41 -0.71 16.95
CA HIS A 15 -4.11 -0.56 16.31
C HIS A 15 -3.12 -1.64 16.78
N HIS A 16 -3.08 -1.96 18.07
CA HIS A 16 -2.23 -3.02 18.60
C HIS A 16 -2.61 -4.40 18.06
N LEU A 17 -3.91 -4.71 17.98
CA LEU A 17 -4.40 -5.96 17.40
C LEU A 17 -4.09 -6.07 15.90
N ALA A 18 -4.25 -4.99 15.14
CA ALA A 18 -3.89 -4.93 13.73
C ALA A 18 -2.38 -5.16 13.51
N ASN A 19 -1.55 -4.61 14.41
CA ASN A 19 -0.11 -4.86 14.39
C ASN A 19 0.23 -6.31 14.69
N LEU A 20 -0.41 -6.94 15.69
CA LEU A 20 -0.21 -8.34 16.01
C LEU A 20 -0.61 -9.25 14.85
N GLY A 21 -1.79 -9.06 14.25
CA GLY A 21 -2.18 -9.78 13.04
C GLY A 21 -1.21 -9.55 11.88
N GLY A 22 -0.69 -8.32 11.78
CA GLY A 22 0.37 -7.99 10.83
C GLY A 22 1.67 -8.75 11.04
N LEU A 23 2.06 -9.05 12.29
CA LEU A 23 3.27 -9.84 12.62
C LEU A 23 3.05 -11.32 12.35
N ILE A 24 1.88 -11.86 12.72
CA ILE A 24 1.47 -13.24 12.43
C ILE A 24 1.54 -13.52 10.92
N ALA A 25 1.06 -12.57 10.10
CA ALA A 25 1.13 -12.69 8.64
C ALA A 25 2.57 -12.64 8.09
N ILE A 26 3.46 -11.81 8.66
CA ILE A 26 4.89 -11.83 8.26
C ILE A 26 5.53 -13.17 8.59
N ALA A 27 5.14 -13.76 9.73
CA ALA A 27 5.63 -15.06 10.16
C ALA A 27 5.05 -16.23 9.34
N GLY A 28 4.12 -15.97 8.41
CA GLY A 28 3.48 -17.00 7.57
C GLY A 28 2.44 -17.84 8.31
N LEU A 29 1.90 -17.34 9.43
CA LEU A 29 0.95 -18.05 10.29
C LEU A 29 -0.48 -17.51 10.16
N ASP A 30 -0.78 -16.74 9.11
CA ASP A 30 -2.08 -16.09 8.88
C ASP A 30 -3.24 -17.05 8.61
N ARG A 31 -2.93 -18.32 8.30
CA ARG A 31 -3.91 -19.38 8.04
C ARG A 31 -4.16 -20.31 9.21
N GLU A 32 -3.39 -20.16 10.29
CA GLU A 32 -3.49 -21.03 11.45
C GLU A 32 -4.64 -20.61 12.37
N PRO A 33 -5.29 -21.57 13.06
CA PRO A 33 -6.42 -21.26 13.92
C PRO A 33 -5.96 -20.55 15.22
N PRO A 34 -6.83 -19.74 15.86
CA PRO A 34 -6.44 -18.91 17.00
C PRO A 34 -5.88 -19.66 18.21
N ASP A 35 -6.35 -20.88 18.45
CA ASP A 35 -5.89 -21.77 19.51
C ASP A 35 -4.47 -22.28 19.26
N PHE A 36 -4.14 -22.66 18.02
CA PHE A 36 -2.78 -23.00 17.63
C PHE A 36 -1.84 -21.81 17.77
N LEU A 37 -2.25 -20.63 17.30
CA LEU A 37 -1.46 -19.39 17.42
C LEU A 37 -1.17 -19.05 18.88
N LEU A 38 -2.18 -19.16 19.76
CA LEU A 38 -2.01 -18.94 21.19
C LEU A 38 -1.03 -19.96 21.80
N GLY A 39 -1.17 -21.25 21.47
CA GLY A 39 -0.25 -22.30 21.91
C GLY A 39 1.19 -22.04 21.46
N ALA A 40 1.39 -21.67 20.20
CA ALA A 40 2.70 -21.34 19.65
C ALA A 40 3.33 -20.12 20.35
N LEU A 41 2.55 -19.06 20.59
CA LEU A 41 3.02 -17.88 21.31
C LEU A 41 3.40 -18.19 22.77
N ILE A 42 2.64 -19.05 23.45
CA ILE A 42 2.96 -19.50 24.81
C ILE A 42 4.25 -20.31 24.84
N SER A 43 4.45 -21.24 23.88
CA SER A 43 5.68 -22.01 23.76
C SER A 43 6.89 -21.10 23.51
N VAL A 44 6.77 -20.16 22.57
CA VAL A 44 7.83 -19.17 22.28
C VAL A 44 8.11 -18.28 23.50
N ALA A 45 7.09 -17.89 24.27
CA ALA A 45 7.29 -17.11 25.48
C ALA A 45 8.08 -17.88 26.54
N HIS A 46 7.82 -19.19 26.67
CA HIS A 46 8.56 -20.08 27.57
C HIS A 46 10.03 -20.20 27.14
N GLU A 47 10.27 -20.46 25.85
CA GLU A 47 11.64 -20.53 25.29
C GLU A 47 12.38 -19.19 25.47
N ALA A 48 11.72 -18.08 25.16
CA ALA A 48 12.27 -16.74 25.29
C ALA A 48 12.72 -16.43 26.73
N ALA A 49 12.01 -16.94 27.74
CA ALA A 49 12.38 -16.76 29.14
C ALA A 49 13.77 -17.34 29.48
N SER A 50 14.20 -18.38 28.75
CA SER A 50 15.51 -19.02 28.94
C SER A 50 16.66 -18.37 28.18
N LEU A 51 16.36 -17.45 27.25
CA LEU A 51 17.38 -16.84 26.38
C LEU A 51 18.25 -15.83 27.11
N THR A 52 19.55 -15.88 26.82
CA THR A 52 20.52 -14.85 27.23
C THR A 52 20.26 -13.52 26.50
N ALA A 53 20.88 -12.44 26.98
CA ALA A 53 20.76 -11.13 26.35
C ALA A 53 21.24 -11.12 24.88
N GLU A 54 22.34 -11.82 24.58
CA GLU A 54 22.88 -11.94 23.21
C GLU A 54 21.93 -12.71 22.29
N GLN A 55 21.36 -13.82 22.75
CA GLN A 55 20.38 -14.59 21.97
C GLN A 55 19.11 -13.78 21.71
N ARG A 56 18.63 -13.02 22.70
CA ARG A 56 17.51 -12.08 22.53
C ARG A 56 17.82 -11.00 21.50
N ALA A 57 19.05 -10.47 21.51
CA ALA A 57 19.48 -9.48 20.52
C ALA A 57 19.52 -10.06 19.10
N GLN A 58 19.93 -11.32 18.95
CA GLN A 58 19.92 -12.02 17.66
C GLN A 58 18.49 -12.23 17.13
N VAL A 59 17.56 -12.70 17.98
CA VAL A 59 16.14 -12.84 17.63
C VAL A 59 15.54 -11.49 17.22
N ALA A 60 15.84 -10.42 17.97
CA ALA A 60 15.40 -9.07 17.62
C ALA A 60 15.99 -8.58 16.28
N SER A 61 17.24 -8.94 15.99
CA SER A 61 17.89 -8.61 14.72
C SER A 61 17.19 -9.25 13.52
N LEU A 62 16.85 -10.54 13.63
CA LEU A 62 16.07 -11.25 12.61
C LEU A 62 14.70 -10.59 12.40
N GLY A 63 14.00 -10.25 13.49
CA GLY A 63 12.72 -9.56 13.44
C GLY A 63 12.81 -8.20 12.73
N ARG A 64 13.85 -7.40 13.01
CA ARG A 64 14.10 -6.12 12.33
C ARG A 64 14.28 -6.32 10.83
N GLN A 65 15.11 -7.28 10.42
CA GLN A 65 15.33 -7.58 9.00
C GLN A 65 14.01 -7.92 8.29
N LYS A 66 13.16 -8.77 8.88
CA LYS A 66 11.86 -9.12 8.28
C LYS A 66 10.90 -7.94 8.19
N LEU A 67 10.90 -7.06 9.19
CA LEU A 67 10.10 -5.84 9.15
C LEU A 67 10.59 -4.86 8.07
N GLU A 68 11.90 -4.74 7.88
CA GLU A 68 12.50 -3.94 6.81
C GLU A 68 12.19 -4.49 5.41
N GLU A 69 12.28 -5.80 5.23
CA GLU A 69 11.87 -6.50 3.99
C GLU A 69 10.41 -6.18 3.65
N ARG A 70 9.50 -6.26 4.63
CA ARG A 70 8.08 -5.90 4.44
C ARG A 70 7.90 -4.41 4.16
N ALA A 71 8.58 -3.53 4.88
CA ALA A 71 8.46 -2.08 4.67
C ALA A 71 8.92 -1.70 3.25
N THR A 72 9.98 -2.33 2.76
CA THR A 72 10.47 -2.16 1.39
C THR A 72 9.48 -2.72 0.37
N SER A 73 8.95 -3.92 0.59
CA SER A 73 7.92 -4.51 -0.26
C SER A 73 6.63 -3.68 -0.32
N LYS A 74 6.19 -3.14 0.83
CA LYS A 74 5.02 -2.25 0.93
C LYS A 74 5.25 -0.91 0.22
N ARG A 75 6.48 -0.36 0.31
CA ARG A 75 6.87 0.86 -0.42
C ARG A 75 6.89 0.60 -1.93
N ALA A 76 7.45 -0.52 -2.37
CA ALA A 76 7.46 -0.94 -3.77
C ALA A 76 6.03 -1.13 -4.30
N TRP A 77 5.18 -1.87 -3.57
CA TRP A 77 3.77 -2.05 -3.91
C TRP A 77 3.01 -0.72 -3.98
N ARG A 78 3.18 0.18 -3.02
CA ARG A 78 2.55 1.51 -3.07
C ARG A 78 3.08 2.37 -4.22
N SER A 79 4.34 2.23 -4.59
CA SER A 79 4.91 2.92 -5.75
C SER A 79 4.30 2.38 -7.04
N TRP A 80 4.20 1.06 -7.16
CA TRP A 80 3.59 0.38 -8.29
C TRP A 80 2.09 0.67 -8.39
N SER A 81 1.34 0.56 -7.29
CA SER A 81 -0.08 0.94 -7.21
C SER A 81 -0.28 2.39 -7.58
N ARG A 82 0.52 3.33 -7.05
CA ARG A 82 0.41 4.75 -7.44
C ARG A 82 0.71 4.96 -8.92
N ALA A 83 1.70 4.28 -9.49
CA ALA A 83 1.98 4.35 -10.92
C ALA A 83 0.82 3.78 -11.75
N HIS A 84 0.22 2.69 -11.30
CA HIS A 84 -0.95 2.07 -11.92
C HIS A 84 -2.21 2.94 -11.78
N ASP A 85 -2.44 3.54 -10.62
CA ASP A 85 -3.54 4.47 -10.33
C ASP A 85 -3.39 5.76 -11.15
N LEU A 86 -2.16 6.25 -11.33
CA LEU A 86 -1.84 7.36 -12.23
C LEU A 86 -2.11 6.99 -13.70
N HIS A 87 -1.75 5.76 -14.10
CA HIS A 87 -2.08 5.21 -15.42
C HIS A 87 -3.57 4.91 -15.60
N SER A 88 -4.31 4.70 -14.51
CA SER A 88 -5.75 4.46 -14.52
C SER A 88 -6.58 5.72 -14.34
N VAL A 89 -5.99 6.92 -14.45
CA VAL A 89 -6.78 8.15 -14.59
C VAL A 89 -7.51 8.07 -15.93
N MET A 90 -8.69 7.45 -15.91
CA MET A 90 -9.62 7.45 -17.03
C MET A 90 -10.21 8.85 -17.13
N LEU A 91 -9.60 9.69 -17.95
CA LEU A 91 -10.18 10.97 -18.33
C LEU A 91 -11.48 10.69 -19.09
N SER A 92 -12.57 11.28 -18.62
CA SER A 92 -13.82 11.30 -19.39
C SER A 92 -13.60 12.07 -20.70
N SER A 93 -14.40 11.77 -21.73
CA SER A 93 -14.37 12.50 -23.00
C SER A 93 -14.47 14.02 -22.82
N LYS A 94 -15.26 14.49 -21.83
CA LYS A 94 -15.36 15.90 -21.47
C LYS A 94 -14.03 16.46 -20.96
N GLN A 95 -13.34 15.75 -20.06
CA GLN A 95 -12.05 16.19 -19.53
C GLN A 95 -10.96 16.19 -20.62
N ILE A 96 -10.99 15.23 -21.54
CA ILE A 96 -10.09 15.24 -22.69
C ILE A 96 -10.36 16.45 -23.59
N HIS A 97 -11.62 16.80 -23.80
CA HIS A 97 -12.03 17.98 -24.57
C HIS A 97 -11.52 19.28 -23.92
N GLU A 98 -11.75 19.43 -22.61
CA GLU A 98 -11.28 20.59 -21.83
C GLU A 98 -9.75 20.73 -21.87
N ILE A 99 -9.02 19.61 -21.79
CA ILE A 99 -7.55 19.62 -21.90
C ILE A 99 -7.12 20.06 -23.31
N LEU A 100 -7.71 19.49 -24.37
CA LEU A 100 -7.36 19.86 -25.75
C LEU A 100 -7.61 21.35 -26.02
N GLU A 101 -8.75 21.88 -25.61
CA GLU A 101 -9.09 23.30 -25.76
C GLU A 101 -8.15 24.21 -24.95
N ALA A 102 -7.80 23.81 -23.72
CA ALA A 102 -6.87 24.57 -22.87
C ALA A 102 -5.47 24.69 -23.48
N PHE A 103 -5.05 23.70 -24.28
CA PHE A 103 -3.80 23.73 -25.05
C PHE A 103 -3.95 24.37 -26.44
N GLY A 104 -5.11 24.98 -26.73
CA GLY A 104 -5.39 25.66 -28.00
C GLY A 104 -5.64 24.71 -29.18
N ALA A 105 -5.75 23.40 -28.93
CA ALA A 105 -6.11 22.43 -29.95
C ALA A 105 -7.64 22.32 -30.05
N ARG A 106 -8.16 22.25 -31.29
CA ARG A 106 -9.59 22.02 -31.50
C ARG A 106 -9.92 20.57 -31.19
N ALA A 107 -10.69 20.35 -30.14
CA ALA A 107 -11.06 19.00 -29.71
C ALA A 107 -12.10 18.37 -30.68
N PRO A 108 -11.87 17.12 -31.14
CA PRO A 108 -12.85 16.39 -31.95
C PRO A 108 -14.19 16.17 -31.23
N GLU A 109 -15.30 16.21 -31.97
CA GLU A 109 -16.63 15.89 -31.41
C GLU A 109 -16.86 14.38 -31.25
N GLU A 110 -16.21 13.55 -32.07
CA GLU A 110 -16.26 12.10 -31.94
C GLU A 110 -15.42 11.61 -30.76
N SER A 111 -16.07 10.93 -29.82
CA SER A 111 -15.43 10.46 -28.58
C SER A 111 -14.28 9.48 -28.81
N GLY A 112 -14.31 8.72 -29.92
CA GLY A 112 -13.23 7.80 -30.30
C GLY A 112 -11.95 8.50 -30.77
N ALA A 113 -12.04 9.72 -31.27
CA ALA A 113 -10.90 10.50 -31.79
C ALA A 113 -10.19 11.33 -30.71
N LEU A 114 -10.83 11.54 -29.55
CA LEU A 114 -10.32 12.37 -28.45
C LEU A 114 -9.00 11.86 -27.86
N VAL A 115 -8.89 10.56 -27.58
CA VAL A 115 -7.67 9.96 -26.99
C VAL A 115 -6.49 10.05 -27.96
N VAL A 116 -6.76 9.89 -29.25
CA VAL A 116 -5.75 9.99 -30.32
C VAL A 116 -5.23 11.43 -30.42
N ALA A 117 -6.13 12.41 -30.44
CA ALA A 117 -5.77 13.83 -30.48
C ALA A 117 -4.97 14.25 -29.22
N LEU A 118 -5.37 13.81 -28.04
CA LEU A 118 -4.63 14.09 -26.80
C LEU A 118 -3.23 13.45 -26.80
N THR A 119 -3.11 12.22 -27.29
CA THR A 119 -1.82 11.53 -27.37
C THR A 119 -0.87 12.22 -28.36
N ALA A 120 -1.38 12.72 -29.49
CA ALA A 120 -0.59 13.47 -30.47
C ALA A 120 -0.07 14.78 -29.87
N LEU A 121 -0.95 15.54 -29.20
CA LEU A 121 -0.60 16.79 -28.53
C LEU A 121 0.48 16.59 -27.46
N LEU A 122 0.35 15.56 -26.62
CA LEU A 122 1.34 15.24 -25.58
C LEU A 122 2.71 14.89 -26.18
N LYS A 123 2.74 14.17 -27.31
CA LYS A 123 4.00 13.85 -28.02
C LYS A 123 4.66 15.09 -28.60
N GLU A 124 3.90 15.98 -29.24
CA GLU A 124 4.42 17.23 -29.79
C GLU A 124 4.98 18.16 -28.70
N THR A 125 4.31 18.26 -27.56
CA THR A 125 4.82 19.04 -26.40
C THR A 125 6.01 18.39 -25.70
N GLY A 126 6.13 17.06 -25.76
CA GLY A 126 7.24 16.31 -25.16
C GLY A 126 8.53 16.39 -25.97
N ASP A 127 8.44 16.36 -27.30
CA ASP A 127 9.59 16.47 -28.21
C ASP A 127 10.10 17.92 -28.37
N GLY A 128 9.30 18.93 -27.97
CA GLY A 128 9.70 20.34 -27.97
C GLY A 128 10.48 20.81 -26.73
N ALA A 129 10.69 19.93 -25.74
CA ALA A 129 11.39 20.23 -24.48
C ALA A 129 12.74 19.49 -24.34
N ALA A 130 13.33 19.06 -25.45
CA ALA A 130 14.68 18.48 -25.54
C ALA A 130 15.71 19.49 -26.08
#